data_AF-B5TEJ1-F1
#
_entry.id   AF-B5TEJ1-F1
#
_cell.length_a   1.000
_cell.length_b   1.000
_cell.length_c   1.000
_cell.angle_alpha   90.00
_cell.angle_beta   90.00
_cell.angle_gamma   90.00
#
_symmetry.space_group_name_H-M   'P 1'
#
loop_
_entity.id
_entity.type
_entity.pdbx_description
1 polymer ?
#
loop_
_entity_poly.entity_id
_entity_poly.type
_entity_poly.pdbx_seq_one_letter_code
_entity_poly.pdbx_strand_id
1 'polypeptide(L)'
;QALNGFVLVVTAEGIVFFCSHTIQDYLGFHQTDVMHQSVFDLIHTEDQQEFRSNLHWALAPPASLGPPTDPSTDGESVSTSSCLVSYKPDQLPPENSSFLERGFVCRFRCLLDNSSGFLALNIQGRLKFLHGQSRQKCDSEGSTPPQLALFAIATPLQPPAILEIRTRNMIFRTKHKL
;
A
#
# COMPACT_ATOMS: atom_id res chain seq x y z
N GLN A 1 6.34 -18.54 14.92
CA GLN A 1 5.78 -17.36 14.22
C GLN A 1 4.34 -17.18 14.69
N ALA A 2 3.93 -15.98 15.11
CA ALA A 2 2.62 -15.73 15.73
C ALA A 2 1.68 -14.85 14.89
N LEU A 3 2.18 -14.25 13.80
CA LEU A 3 1.41 -13.41 12.90
C LEU A 3 0.94 -14.24 11.70
N ASN A 4 -0.35 -14.15 11.37
CA ASN A 4 -0.94 -14.76 10.17
C ASN A 4 -0.73 -13.88 8.93
N GLY A 5 0.52 -13.48 8.68
CA GLY A 5 0.89 -12.59 7.60
C GLY A 5 2.35 -12.17 7.65
N PHE A 6 2.67 -11.12 6.92
CA PHE A 6 4.01 -10.50 6.91
C PHE A 6 3.93 -9.01 7.19
N VAL A 7 5.00 -8.45 7.74
CA VAL A 7 5.13 -7.02 8.01
C VAL A 7 5.64 -6.34 6.75
N LEU A 8 5.06 -5.19 6.41
CA LEU A 8 5.42 -4.37 5.26
C LEU A 8 5.49 -2.90 5.67
N VAL A 9 6.58 -2.24 5.30
CA VAL A 9 6.77 -0.79 5.48
C VAL A 9 7.04 -0.17 4.11
N VAL A 10 6.18 0.76 3.70
CA VAL A 10 6.25 1.41 2.39
C VAL A 10 6.31 2.92 2.57
N THR A 11 7.26 3.59 1.91
CA THR A 11 7.37 5.06 1.94
C THR A 11 6.23 5.72 1.16
N ALA A 12 6.04 7.04 1.35
CA ALA A 12 5.10 7.82 0.54
C ALA A 12 5.39 7.77 -0.98
N GLU A 13 6.63 7.48 -1.38
CA GLU A 13 7.02 7.30 -2.79
C GLU A 13 6.61 5.92 -3.35
N GLY A 14 6.10 5.02 -2.51
CA GLY A 14 5.77 3.64 -2.89
C GLY A 14 6.97 2.69 -2.87
N ILE A 15 8.06 3.07 -2.19
CA ILE A 15 9.26 2.22 -2.07
C ILE A 15 9.12 1.34 -0.84
N VAL A 16 9.39 0.04 -0.97
CA VAL A 16 9.43 -0.87 0.18
C VAL A 16 10.67 -0.60 1.00
N PHE A 17 10.48 0.00 2.19
CA PHE A 17 11.55 0.29 3.13
C PHE A 17 11.92 -0.93 3.96
N PHE A 18 10.92 -1.72 4.36
CA PHE A 18 11.11 -2.94 5.13
C PHE A 18 10.03 -3.96 4.79
N CYS A 19 10.41 -5.24 4.75
CA CYS A 19 9.49 -6.36 4.68
C CYS A 19 10.02 -7.50 5.54
N SER A 20 9.16 -8.28 6.22
CA SER A 20 9.63 -9.46 6.96
C SER A 20 9.96 -10.63 6.04
N HIS A 21 10.92 -11.47 6.42
CA HIS A 21 11.30 -12.68 5.67
C HIS A 21 10.13 -13.62 5.36
N THR A 22 9.09 -13.58 6.18
CA THR A 22 7.87 -14.37 6.06
C THR A 22 7.07 -14.06 4.78
N ILE A 23 7.37 -12.96 4.06
CA ILE A 23 6.80 -12.70 2.73
C ILE A 23 7.04 -13.86 1.76
N GLN A 24 8.15 -14.58 1.90
CA GLN A 24 8.48 -15.73 1.07
C GLN A 24 7.43 -16.84 1.22
N ASP A 25 6.90 -17.04 2.42
CA ASP A 25 5.91 -18.08 2.71
C ASP A 25 4.53 -17.75 2.12
N TYR A 26 4.23 -16.46 1.90
CA TYR A 26 2.92 -16.00 1.41
C TYR A 26 2.92 -15.68 -0.08
N LEU A 27 3.97 -15.05 -0.61
CA LEU A 27 4.06 -14.59 -1.99
C LEU A 27 5.15 -15.29 -2.81
N GLY A 28 6.08 -16.00 -2.16
CA GLY A 28 7.18 -16.70 -2.84
C GLY A 28 8.37 -15.80 -3.21
N PHE A 29 8.34 -14.51 -2.87
CA PHE A 29 9.47 -13.61 -3.09
C PHE A 29 10.47 -13.65 -1.94
N HIS A 30 11.76 -13.59 -2.26
CA HIS A 30 12.77 -13.33 -1.23
C HIS A 30 12.72 -11.87 -0.78
N GLN A 31 13.00 -11.66 0.51
CA GLN A 31 13.06 -10.32 1.10
C GLN A 31 14.00 -9.39 0.31
N THR A 32 15.16 -9.90 -0.12
CA THR A 32 16.17 -9.15 -0.88
C THR A 32 15.65 -8.62 -2.22
N ASP A 33 14.70 -9.33 -2.83
CA ASP A 33 14.17 -8.98 -4.16
C ASP A 33 13.09 -7.89 -4.06
N VAL A 34 12.48 -7.76 -2.88
CA VAL A 34 11.37 -6.83 -2.61
C VAL A 34 11.87 -5.55 -1.95
N MET A 35 12.90 -5.64 -1.12
CA MET A 35 13.46 -4.49 -0.40
C MET A 35 13.99 -3.42 -1.36
N HIS A 36 13.69 -2.16 -1.06
CA HIS A 36 14.06 -0.98 -1.86
C HIS A 36 13.50 -0.94 -3.29
N GLN A 37 12.58 -1.84 -3.64
CA GLN A 37 11.86 -1.81 -4.91
C GLN A 37 10.54 -1.07 -4.79
N SER A 38 9.96 -0.73 -5.94
CA SER A 38 8.61 -0.19 -6.03
C SER A 38 7.60 -1.25 -5.64
N VAL A 39 6.74 -0.97 -4.66
CA VAL A 39 5.66 -1.87 -4.27
C VAL A 39 4.66 -2.07 -5.40
N PHE A 40 4.56 -1.13 -6.35
CA PHE A 40 3.59 -1.19 -7.45
C PHE A 40 3.91 -2.30 -8.45
N ASP A 41 5.16 -2.77 -8.53
CA ASP A 41 5.55 -3.89 -9.39
C ASP A 41 5.03 -5.23 -8.84
N LEU A 42 4.76 -5.26 -7.54
CA LEU A 42 4.19 -6.39 -6.83
C LEU A 42 2.65 -6.32 -6.77
N ILE A 43 2.03 -5.20 -7.11
CA ILE A 43 0.58 -4.99 -6.99
C ILE A 43 -0.11 -5.11 -8.35
N HIS A 44 -1.30 -5.72 -8.37
CA HIS A 44 -2.15 -5.74 -9.57
C HIS A 44 -2.48 -4.32 -10.06
N THR A 45 -2.38 -4.06 -11.36
CA THR A 45 -2.49 -2.71 -11.95
C THR A 45 -3.75 -1.94 -11.51
N GLU A 46 -4.89 -2.63 -11.40
CA GLU A 46 -6.17 -2.04 -10.95
C GLU A 46 -6.13 -1.55 -9.49
N ASP A 47 -5.35 -2.19 -8.62
CA ASP A 47 -5.29 -1.88 -7.19
C ASP A 47 -4.22 -0.83 -6.88
N GLN A 48 -3.34 -0.50 -7.85
CA GLN A 48 -2.24 0.44 -7.63
C GLN A 48 -2.73 1.86 -7.30
N GLN A 49 -3.85 2.30 -7.90
CA GLN A 49 -4.40 3.63 -7.61
C GLN A 49 -4.93 3.72 -6.18
N GLU A 50 -5.60 2.67 -5.71
CA GLU A 50 -6.08 2.58 -4.33
C GLU A 50 -4.91 2.53 -3.35
N PHE A 51 -3.86 1.77 -3.65
CA PHE A 51 -2.65 1.74 -2.82
C PHE A 51 -1.98 3.12 -2.73
N ARG A 52 -1.86 3.85 -3.86
CA ARG A 52 -1.32 5.22 -3.89
C ARG A 52 -2.14 6.19 -3.04
N SER A 53 -3.47 6.08 -3.11
CA SER A 53 -4.37 6.86 -2.28
C SER A 53 -4.12 6.58 -0.79
N ASN A 54 -3.99 5.31 -0.41
CA ASN A 54 -3.75 4.91 0.98
C ASN A 54 -2.37 5.34 1.52
N LEU A 55 -1.36 5.54 0.67
CA LEU A 55 -0.07 6.09 1.08
C LEU A 55 -0.11 7.60 1.37
N HIS A 56 -1.09 8.32 0.83
CA HIS A 56 -1.25 9.75 1.09
C HIS A 56 -1.99 9.98 2.41
N TRP A 57 -1.54 10.95 3.21
CA TRP A 57 -2.14 11.26 4.51
C TRP A 57 -3.64 11.60 4.43
N ALA A 58 -4.07 12.29 3.37
CA ALA A 58 -5.45 12.71 3.16
C ALA A 58 -6.26 11.77 2.25
N LEU A 59 -5.72 10.61 1.84
CA LEU A 59 -6.31 9.72 0.83
C LEU A 59 -6.51 10.34 -0.56
N ALA A 60 -6.26 11.64 -0.73
CA ALA A 60 -6.26 12.34 -2.00
C ALA A 60 -4.81 12.61 -2.43
N PRO A 61 -4.16 11.72 -3.20
CA PRO A 61 -2.91 12.10 -3.84
C PRO A 61 -3.22 13.29 -4.75
N PRO A 62 -2.36 14.32 -4.83
CA PRO A 62 -2.59 15.42 -5.77
C PRO A 62 -2.76 14.79 -7.15
N ALA A 63 -3.96 14.90 -7.71
CA ALA A 63 -4.24 14.45 -9.06
C ALA A 63 -3.19 15.13 -9.94
N SER A 64 -2.36 14.34 -10.63
CA SER A 64 -1.50 14.88 -11.66
C SER A 64 -2.39 15.72 -12.58
N LEU A 65 -2.00 16.97 -12.74
CA LEU A 65 -2.54 17.92 -13.70
C LEU A 65 -3.05 17.18 -14.95
N GLY A 66 -4.33 17.36 -15.28
CA GLY A 66 -4.89 16.92 -16.54
C GLY A 66 -4.08 17.49 -17.73
N PRO A 67 -4.26 16.92 -18.93
CA PRO A 67 -3.43 17.26 -20.09
C PRO A 67 -3.50 18.77 -20.39
N PRO A 68 -2.38 19.39 -20.80
CA PRO A 68 -2.35 20.80 -21.13
C PRO A 68 -3.07 21.01 -22.46
N THR A 69 -4.29 21.52 -22.43
CA THR A 69 -4.81 22.31 -23.55
C THR A 69 -4.14 23.68 -23.50
N ASP A 70 -2.98 23.79 -24.13
CA ASP A 70 -2.73 24.69 -25.28
C ASP A 70 -1.24 25.06 -25.42
N PRO A 71 -0.76 25.30 -26.67
CA PRO A 71 0.65 25.19 -27.02
C PRO A 71 1.37 26.53 -26.92
N SER A 72 2.49 26.58 -26.20
CA SER A 72 3.57 27.53 -26.51
C SER A 72 4.91 27.05 -25.92
N THR A 73 5.78 26.65 -26.85
CA THR A 73 7.23 26.91 -26.90
C THR A 73 8.17 26.39 -25.79
N ASP A 74 9.13 25.58 -26.27
CA ASP A 74 10.48 25.29 -25.74
C ASP A 74 10.67 24.28 -24.59
N GLY A 75 10.95 23.03 -24.99
CA GLY A 75 12.29 22.43 -24.82
C GLY A 75 12.79 22.09 -23.41
N GLU A 76 12.71 20.79 -23.09
CA GLU A 76 13.62 20.02 -22.23
C GLU A 76 13.72 20.32 -20.72
N SER A 77 12.99 19.53 -19.92
CA SER A 77 13.58 18.70 -18.85
C SER A 77 12.47 17.86 -18.21
N VAL A 78 12.44 16.56 -18.51
CA VAL A 78 11.65 15.58 -17.76
C VAL A 78 12.29 15.46 -16.37
N SER A 79 11.92 16.39 -15.49
CA SER A 79 12.12 16.20 -14.07
C SER A 79 11.01 15.25 -13.62
N THR A 80 11.36 13.98 -13.45
CA THR A 80 10.70 13.07 -12.50
C THR A 80 10.67 13.78 -11.16
N SER A 81 9.62 14.59 -10.97
CA SER A 81 9.38 15.34 -9.75
C SER A 81 9.12 14.29 -8.68
N SER A 82 10.18 13.92 -7.96
CA SER A 82 10.07 13.25 -6.68
C SER A 82 9.13 14.10 -5.86
N CYS A 83 7.88 13.65 -5.74
CA CYS A 83 6.82 14.34 -5.02
C CYS A 83 7.13 14.18 -3.52
N LEU A 84 8.23 14.81 -3.09
CA LEU A 84 8.58 15.01 -1.70
C LEU A 84 7.52 15.94 -1.16
N VAL A 85 6.38 15.38 -0.78
CA VAL A 85 5.35 16.12 -0.07
C VAL A 85 5.96 16.49 1.27
N SER A 86 6.49 17.71 1.34
CA SER A 86 6.98 18.30 2.58
C SER A 86 5.75 18.61 3.43
N TYR A 87 5.36 17.65 4.26
CA TYR A 87 4.21 17.80 5.13
C TYR A 87 4.54 18.83 6.22
N LYS A 88 3.79 19.94 6.24
CA LYS A 88 3.86 20.88 7.35
C LYS A 88 3.22 20.23 8.59
N PRO A 89 3.93 20.10 9.72
CA PRO A 89 3.39 19.45 10.92
C PRO A 89 2.14 20.15 11.47
N ASP A 90 1.93 21.43 11.16
CA ASP A 90 0.76 22.21 11.59
C ASP A 90 -0.55 21.83 10.86
N GLN A 91 -0.49 21.10 9.75
CA GLN A 91 -1.66 20.71 8.95
C GLN A 91 -2.07 19.25 9.12
N LEU A 92 -1.29 18.46 9.87
CA LEU A 92 -1.56 17.05 10.06
C LEU A 92 -2.28 16.81 11.38
N PRO A 93 -3.28 15.90 11.41
CA PRO A 93 -3.77 15.35 12.66
C PRO A 93 -2.60 14.82 13.49
N PRO A 94 -2.68 14.81 14.83
CA PRO A 94 -1.64 14.22 15.68
C PRO A 94 -1.24 12.84 15.15
N GLU A 95 0.04 12.45 15.21
CA GLU A 95 0.51 11.14 14.70
C GLU A 95 -0.28 9.94 15.28
N ASN A 96 -0.91 10.16 16.43
CA ASN A 96 -1.79 9.21 17.14
C ASN A 96 -3.29 9.32 16.79
N SER A 97 -3.69 10.13 15.81
CA SER A 97 -5.05 10.18 15.26
C SER A 97 -5.40 8.96 14.42
N SER A 98 -6.60 8.40 14.64
CA SER A 98 -7.18 7.32 13.83
C SER A 98 -7.26 7.66 12.34
N PHE A 99 -7.15 8.94 11.98
CA PHE A 99 -7.11 9.41 10.59
C PHE A 99 -5.93 8.83 9.77
N LEU A 100 -4.86 8.38 10.43
CA LEU A 100 -3.71 7.77 9.79
C LEU A 100 -3.78 6.24 9.75
N GLU A 101 -4.82 5.62 10.31
CA GLU A 101 -5.06 4.20 10.16
C GLU A 101 -5.45 3.89 8.71
N ARG A 102 -4.95 2.77 8.20
CA ARG A 102 -5.19 2.31 6.84
C ARG A 102 -5.60 0.85 6.90
N GLY A 103 -6.69 0.54 6.23
CA GLY A 103 -7.25 -0.80 6.10
C GLY A 103 -7.85 -0.93 4.71
N PHE A 104 -7.24 -1.74 3.86
CA PHE A 104 -7.70 -1.95 2.50
C PHE A 104 -7.28 -3.33 1.99
N VAL A 105 -7.94 -3.81 0.95
CA VAL A 105 -7.62 -5.08 0.29
C VAL A 105 -6.83 -4.78 -0.97
N CYS A 106 -5.76 -5.53 -1.21
CA CYS A 106 -4.92 -5.35 -2.39
C CYS A 106 -4.39 -6.69 -2.87
N ARG A 107 -4.42 -6.92 -4.19
CA ARG A 107 -3.89 -8.11 -4.83
C ARG A 107 -2.40 -7.94 -5.10
N PHE A 108 -1.60 -8.79 -4.48
CA PHE A 108 -0.17 -8.88 -4.69
C PHE A 108 0.15 -10.04 -5.62
N ARG A 109 1.14 -9.86 -6.50
CA ARG A 109 1.72 -10.95 -7.30
C ARG A 109 2.18 -12.05 -6.35
N CYS A 110 1.86 -13.28 -6.68
CA CYS A 110 2.17 -14.46 -5.87
C CYS A 110 2.76 -15.52 -6.78
N LEU A 111 4.01 -15.92 -6.51
CA LEU A 111 4.70 -16.98 -7.22
C LEU A 111 4.26 -18.39 -6.77
N LEU A 112 3.52 -18.47 -5.66
CA LEU A 112 3.00 -19.72 -5.10
C LEU A 112 1.60 -20.07 -5.63
N ASP A 113 0.87 -19.11 -6.20
CA ASP A 113 -0.47 -19.32 -6.75
C ASP A 113 -0.40 -19.82 -8.21
N ASN A 114 -0.97 -21.00 -8.47
CA ASN A 114 -1.03 -21.61 -9.80
C ASN A 114 -2.27 -21.20 -10.60
N SER A 115 -3.14 -20.33 -10.06
CA SER A 115 -4.38 -19.93 -10.71
C SER A 115 -4.23 -18.59 -11.45
N SER A 116 -4.18 -17.49 -10.71
CA SER A 116 -4.14 -16.13 -11.23
C SER A 116 -2.75 -15.51 -11.18
N GLY A 117 -1.85 -16.08 -10.36
CA GLY A 117 -0.56 -15.49 -10.03
C GLY A 117 -0.68 -14.28 -9.10
N PHE A 118 -1.83 -14.09 -8.46
CA PHE A 118 -2.10 -13.03 -7.50
C PHE A 118 -2.77 -13.57 -6.24
N LEU A 119 -2.41 -12.99 -5.10
CA LEU A 119 -2.99 -13.27 -3.79
C LEU A 119 -3.58 -11.99 -3.22
N ALA A 120 -4.87 -12.03 -2.88
CA ALA A 120 -5.53 -10.91 -2.21
C ALA A 120 -5.08 -10.85 -0.75
N LEU A 121 -4.50 -9.72 -0.35
CA LEU A 121 -4.05 -9.45 0.99
C LEU A 121 -4.91 -8.33 1.59
N ASN A 122 -5.31 -8.50 2.85
CA ASN A 122 -5.80 -7.42 3.68
C ASN A 122 -4.60 -6.70 4.30
N ILE A 123 -4.42 -5.43 3.92
CA ILE A 123 -3.36 -4.56 4.39
C ILE A 123 -3.93 -3.72 5.53
N GLN A 124 -3.46 -3.97 6.75
CA GLN A 124 -3.89 -3.24 7.94
C GLN A 124 -2.69 -2.59 8.61
N GLY A 125 -2.75 -1.29 8.81
CA GLY A 125 -1.61 -0.53 9.28
C GLY A 125 -1.91 0.92 9.61
N ARG A 126 -0.83 1.69 9.71
CA ARG A 126 -0.88 3.11 10.02
C ARG A 126 0.23 3.87 9.33
N LEU A 127 -0.06 5.07 8.86
CA LEU A 127 0.94 6.02 8.39
C LEU A 127 1.68 6.64 9.58
N LYS A 128 3.01 6.60 9.56
CA LYS A 128 3.89 7.23 10.57
C LYS A 128 5.11 7.84 9.88
N PHE A 129 5.75 8.80 10.55
CA PHE A 129 6.97 9.42 10.05
C PHE A 129 8.19 8.51 10.21
N LEU A 130 8.92 8.30 9.11
CA LEU A 130 10.25 7.70 9.09
C LEU A 130 11.28 8.79 9.39
N HIS A 131 11.86 8.68 10.58
CA HIS A 131 12.97 9.54 11.01
C HIS A 131 14.32 8.88 10.64
N GLY A 132 15.35 9.68 10.37
CA GLY A 132 16.70 9.18 10.11
C GLY A 132 16.99 8.77 8.66
N GLN A 133 16.16 9.17 7.70
CA GLN A 133 16.42 8.99 6.27
C GLN A 133 17.54 9.94 5.80
N SER A 134 18.80 9.61 6.08
CA SER A 134 19.95 10.30 5.49
C SER A 134 20.06 9.89 4.02
N ARG A 135 19.29 10.54 3.14
CA ARG A 135 19.59 10.50 1.71
C ARG A 135 20.87 11.30 1.54
N GLN A 136 21.99 10.60 1.37
CA GLN A 136 23.29 11.15 1.03
C GLN A 136 23.24 11.72 -0.39
N LYS A 137 22.50 12.81 -0.57
CA LYS A 137 22.60 13.68 -1.73
C LYS A 137 23.71 14.66 -1.39
N CYS A 138 24.82 14.55 -2.09
CA CYS A 138 25.86 15.58 -2.08
C CYS A 138 25.21 16.94 -2.35
N ASP A 139 25.70 17.94 -1.63
CA ASP A 139 25.42 19.37 -1.77
C ASP A 139 24.03 19.84 -1.35
N SER A 140 23.80 19.90 -0.03
CA SER A 140 23.35 21.11 0.69
C SER A 140 22.93 20.76 2.11
N GLU A 141 23.40 21.55 3.08
CA GLU A 141 23.07 21.47 4.50
C GLU A 141 21.57 21.67 4.76
N GLY A 142 20.80 20.60 4.63
CA GLY A 142 19.39 20.56 5.01
C GLY A 142 19.02 19.15 5.38
N SER A 143 18.76 18.90 6.67
CA SER A 143 18.11 17.68 7.14
C SER A 143 16.89 17.43 6.26
N THR A 144 16.84 16.30 5.55
CA THR A 144 15.65 15.87 4.82
C THR A 144 14.49 15.81 5.82
N PRO A 145 13.33 16.44 5.50
CA PRO A 145 12.18 16.36 6.39
C PRO A 145 11.73 14.90 6.50
N PRO A 146 11.24 14.47 7.67
CA PRO A 146 10.79 13.10 7.86
C PRO A 146 9.68 12.77 6.85
N GLN A 147 9.81 11.66 6.13
CA GLN A 147 8.81 11.23 5.16
C GLN A 147 7.77 10.33 5.84
N LEU A 148 6.52 10.42 5.38
CA LEU A 148 5.47 9.53 5.82
C LEU A 148 5.69 8.13 5.21
N ALA A 149 5.40 7.09 5.97
CA ALA A 149 5.42 5.72 5.52
C ALA A 149 4.28 4.91 6.14
N LEU A 150 3.76 3.96 5.38
CA LEU A 150 2.77 3.01 5.83
C LEU A 150 3.48 1.86 6.55
N PHE A 151 3.19 1.70 7.83
CA PHE A 151 3.58 0.53 8.62
C PHE A 151 2.39 -0.39 8.71
N ALA A 152 2.44 -1.53 8.03
CA ALA A 152 1.30 -2.42 7.90
C ALA A 152 1.66 -3.90 8.09
N ILE A 153 0.63 -4.68 8.37
CA ILE A 153 0.63 -6.13 8.31
C ILE A 153 -0.23 -6.53 7.12
N ALA A 154 0.33 -7.35 6.25
CA ALA A 154 -0.34 -7.92 5.11
C ALA A 154 -0.74 -9.36 5.44
N THR A 155 -2.05 -9.59 5.56
CA THR A 155 -2.62 -10.91 5.89
C THR A 155 -3.36 -11.47 4.70
N PRO A 156 -3.14 -12.73 4.28
CA PRO A 156 -3.88 -13.32 3.18
C PRO A 156 -5.37 -13.39 3.52
N LEU A 157 -6.22 -12.97 2.57
CA LEU A 157 -7.65 -13.21 2.65
C LEU A 157 -7.87 -14.71 2.41
N GLN A 158 -8.14 -15.44 3.50
CA GLN A 158 -8.52 -16.83 3.39
C GLN A 158 -9.83 -16.92 2.59
N PRO A 159 -9.91 -17.73 1.51
CA PRO A 159 -11.17 -17.92 0.82
C PRO A 159 -12.19 -18.48 1.84
N PRO A 160 -13.42 -17.95 1.88
CA PRO A 160 -14.43 -18.43 2.81
C PRO A 160 -14.59 -19.93 2.63
N ALA A 161 -14.45 -20.70 3.72
CA ALA A 161 -14.59 -22.14 3.66
C ALA A 161 -16.01 -22.46 3.16
N ILE A 162 -16.13 -23.24 2.08
CA ILE A 162 -17.39 -23.66 1.46
C ILE A 162 -18.43 -24.23 2.47
N LEU A 163 -17.97 -24.68 3.64
CA LEU A 163 -18.82 -25.14 4.74
C LEU A 163 -19.71 -24.03 5.35
N GLU A 164 -19.30 -22.76 5.35
CA GLU A 164 -20.12 -21.65 5.88
C GLU A 164 -21.28 -21.26 4.95
N ILE A 165 -21.15 -21.50 3.65
CA ILE A 165 -22.14 -21.10 2.64
C ILE A 165 -23.41 -21.97 2.71
N ARG A 166 -23.30 -23.23 3.18
CA ARG A 166 -24.46 -24.12 3.29
C ARG A 166 -25.36 -23.83 4.49
N THR A 167 -24.87 -23.13 5.51
CA THR A 167 -25.62 -22.93 6.76
C THR A 167 -26.56 -21.72 6.73
N ARG A 168 -26.36 -20.74 5.84
CA ARG A 168 -27.25 -19.57 5.71
C ARG A 168 -28.42 -19.73 4.72
N ASN A 169 -28.40 -20.75 3.85
CA ASN A 169 -29.49 -21.01 2.90
C ASN A 169 -30.56 -22.00 3.41
N MET A 170 -30.48 -22.44 4.67
CA MET A 170 -31.42 -23.38 5.29
C MET A 170 -32.50 -22.71 6.16
N ILE A 171 -32.87 -21.45 5.92
CA ILE A 171 -34.10 -20.90 6.50
C ILE A 171 -35.28 -21.47 5.70
N PHE A 172 -35.71 -22.62 6.17
CA PHE A 172 -36.82 -23.42 5.70
C PHE A 172 -38.08 -22.57 5.48
N ARG A 173 -38.62 -22.66 4.26
CA ARG A 173 -40.04 -22.37 3.97
C ARG A 173 -40.90 -23.34 4.79
N THR A 174 -41.42 -22.92 5.94
CA THR A 174 -42.57 -23.60 6.53
C THR A 174 -43.82 -23.21 5.74
N LYS A 175 -44.33 -24.19 4.98
CA LYS A 175 -45.64 -24.17 4.34
C LYS A 175 -46.71 -23.96 5.43
N HIS A 176 -47.38 -22.82 5.45
CA HIS A 176 -48.73 -22.75 5.99
C HIS A 176 -49.69 -23.28 4.92
N LYS A 177 -50.34 -24.40 5.21
CA LYS A 177 -51.52 -24.92 4.51
C LYS A 177 -52.74 -24.59 5.38
N LEU A 178 -53.74 -23.99 4.72
CA LEU A 178 -55.14 -23.72 5.09
C LEU A 178 -55.41 -23.14 6.49
#